data_AF-A0A953D982-F1
#
_entry.id   AF-A0A953D982-F1
#
_cell.length_a   1.000
_cell.length_b   1.000
_cell.length_c   1.000
_cell.angle_alpha   90.00
_cell.angle_beta   90.00
_cell.angle_gamma   90.00
#
_symmetry.space_group_name_H-M   'P 1'
#
loop_
_entity.id
_entity.type
_entity.pdbx_description
1 polymer ?
#
loop_
_entity_poly.entity_id
_entity_poly.type
_entity_poly.pdbx_seq_one_letter_code
_entity_poly.pdbx_strand_id
1 'polypeptide(L)' 'MKFCHKIGLTYVSCSPYRVPVARLAAAQAAIADAKAAKK' A
#
# COMPACT_ATOMS: atom_id res chain seq x y z
N MET A 1 4.95 1.24 3.32
CA MET A 1 3.65 1.47 2.63
C MET A 1 2.43 1.13 3.47
N LYS A 2 2.47 0.09 4.31
CA LYS A 2 1.38 -0.28 5.25
C LYS A 2 0.90 0.87 6.15
N PHE A 3 1.79 1.80 6.50
CA PHE A 3 1.44 3.04 7.21
C PHE A 3 0.82 4.06 6.26
N CYS A 4 1.49 4.43 5.15
CA CYS A 4 0.99 5.38 4.15
C CYS A 4 -0.43 5.08 3.65
N HIS A 5 -0.74 3.81 3.36
CA HIS A 5 -2.08 3.42 2.92
C HIS A 5 -3.16 3.64 4.01
N LYS A 6 -2.78 3.42 5.27
CA LYS A 6 -3.67 3.59 6.43
C LYS A 6 -3.99 5.06 6.74
N ILE A 7 -3.15 5.98 6.29
CA ILE A 7 -3.36 7.44 6.39
C ILE A 7 -4.02 8.02 5.12
N GLY A 8 -4.41 7.17 4.17
CA GLY A 8 -5.05 7.60 2.91
C GLY A 8 -4.08 8.25 1.90
N LEU A 9 -2.77 8.06 2.03
CA LEU A 9 -1.81 8.56 1.04
C LEU A 9 -1.92 7.76 -0.25
N THR A 10 -2.37 8.43 -1.31
CA THR A 10 -2.47 7.90 -2.68
C THR A 10 -1.17 8.02 -3.47
N TYR A 11 -0.19 8.76 -2.93
CA TYR A 11 1.09 9.01 -3.58
C TYR A 11 2.26 8.76 -2.61
N VAL A 12 3.22 7.96 -3.06
CA VAL A 12 4.49 7.75 -2.34
C VAL A 12 5.64 7.85 -3.34
N SER A 13 6.53 8.79 -3.10
CA SER A 13 7.81 8.86 -3.79
C SER A 13 8.79 7.90 -3.11
N CYS A 14 9.35 6.96 -3.87
CA CYS A 14 10.38 6.06 -3.40
C CYS A 14 11.51 5.98 -4.43
N SER A 15 12.71 5.63 -3.97
CA SER A 15 13.87 5.41 -4.84
C SER A 15 13.53 4.37 -5.93
N PRO A 16 14.00 4.52 -7.18
CA PRO A 16 13.62 3.67 -8.32
C PRO A 16 13.70 2.17 -8.04
N TYR A 17 14.74 1.75 -7.30
CA TYR A 17 14.97 0.35 -6.92
C TYR A 17 13.87 -0.25 -6.03
N ARG A 18 13.10 0.60 -5.33
CA ARG A 18 12.02 0.20 -4.41
C ARG A 18 10.63 0.32 -5.04
N VAL A 19 10.51 0.83 -6.26
CA VAL A 19 9.22 1.00 -6.95
C VAL A 19 8.46 -0.34 -7.09
N PRO A 20 9.09 -1.47 -7.46
CA PRO A 20 8.37 -2.74 -7.56
C PRO A 20 7.88 -3.25 -6.21
N VAL A 21 8.71 -3.12 -5.16
CA VAL A 21 8.37 -3.50 -3.78
C VAL A 21 7.25 -2.64 -3.23
N ALA A 22 7.28 -1.33 -3.49
CA ALA A 22 6.24 -0.40 -3.09
C ALA A 22 4.88 -0.77 -3.69
N ARG A 23 4.85 -1.15 -4.97
CA ARG A 23 3.64 -1.57 -5.67
C ARG A 23 3.07 -2.87 -5.13
N LEU A 24 3.92 -3.86 -4.84
CA LEU A 24 3.53 -5.11 -4.17
C LEU A 24 2.96 -4.85 -2.76
N ALA A 25 3.63 -4.02 -1.98
CA ALA A 25 3.18 -3.68 -0.63
C ALA A 25 1.86 -2.89 -0.64
N ALA A 26 1.63 -2.04 -1.65
CA ALA A 26 0.37 -1.33 -1.84
C ALA A 26 -0.77 -2.30 -2.20
N ALA A 27 -0.53 -3.27 -3.09
CA ALA A 27 -1.50 -4.32 -3.41
C ALA A 27 -1.86 -5.17 -2.18
N GLN A 28 -0.87 -5.57 -1.38
CA GLN A 28 -1.11 -6.29 -0.13
C GLN A 28 -1.93 -5.47 0.88
N ALA A 29 -1.67 -4.16 0.98
CA ALA A 29 -2.42 -3.28 1.86
C ALA A 29 -3.88 -3.13 1.41
N ALA A 30 -4.12 -2.94 0.11
CA ALA A 30 -5.47 -2.86 -0.46
C ALA A 30 -6.26 -4.16 -0.27
N ILE A 31 -5.61 -5.33 -0.40
CA ILE A 31 -6.26 -6.64 -0.15
C ILE A 31 -6.60 -6.80 1.33
N ALA A 32 -5.69 -6.40 2.23
CA ALA A 32 -5.94 -6.48 3.67
C ALA A 32 -7.09 -5.54 4.10
N ASP A 33 -7.14 -4.34 3.52
CA ASP A 33 -8.21 -3.35 3.75
C ASP A 33 -9.56 -3.86 3.22
N ALA A 34 -9.59 -4.36 1.99
CA ALA A 34 -10.77 -5.00 1.41
C ALA A 34 -11.26 -6.22 2.21
N LYS A 35 -10.35 -6.96 2.85
CA LYS A 35 -10.70 -8.08 3.74
C LYS A 35 -11.23 -7.60 5.10
N ALA A 36 -10.77 -6.45 5.59
CA ALA A 36 -11.25 -5.85 6.84
C ALA A 36 -12.65 -5.24 6.70
N ALA A 37 -12.98 -4.62 5.57
CA ALA A 37 -14.31 -4.05 5.29
C ALA A 37 -15.40 -5.11 4.99
N LYS A 38 -15.01 -6.37 4.76
CA LYS A 38 -15.93 -7.48 4.45
C LYS A 38 -16.28 -8.33 5.69
N LYS A 39 -16.05 -7.80 6.88
CA LYS A 39 -16.33 -8.42 8.18
C LYS A 39 -17.36 -7.59 8.94
#